data_AF-A0A7X6ZNA0-F1
#
_entry.id   AF-A0A7X6ZNA0-F1
#
_cell.length_a   1.000
_cell.length_b   1.000
_cell.length_c   1.000
_cell.angle_alpha   90.00
_cell.angle_beta   90.00
_cell.angle_gamma   90.00
#
_symmetry.space_group_name_H-M   'P 1'
#
loop_
_entity.id
_entity.type
_entity.pdbx_description
1 polymer ?
#
loop_
_entity_poly.entity_id
_entity_poly.type
_entity_poly.pdbx_seq_one_letter_code
_entity_poly.pdbx_strand_id
1 'polypeptide(L)'
;MEIALAHPEHKTILNVGYDHYRLADGADLYVTAFGRPLLRHLLPQNWYEREWFRSSREKLQGTSTVYRVRTKPVDGSSRDLVVKWCRVGEEVPMDTYTLNKFIEAEFNSPYEEFSLLMEMRSRARPGSIRTHKPLAIYVPAKRLELWQTGRSPTKMEQKKAKFRDVELDIYRQYILIYEWIKGHSSTEPEALAAARASGYDDEQEFMKKMLHRSIADMWQAGFRVLDVKPEHVIVRPTREGRLLKGRRAEPAYALVDFELLARTPEHEEAVKRARRQTYLVRQRDRFATAKKTPAPFPEHLHPASIFGVDYVHGNCESTQGKLWVVGRDPNLFDYFQPERWRRTPRVSLSDSAQVYHTKTKDEIELVWKVAHVGDVVDVKETSRELAEHGYNSPFEEFSYAMQLDAAGVPTTYPRAIYMPGHLSTLPPEILDQRRYESHRDLRMPNGVPILQPERNYIVIWGYWNGLDEVLATEDRVRPHCYGINADQARAKKLITRKEYAVLMDKMAKLLASAGFESTYPRGTHFLLTMEPNNGLVYDADGTAAVRLCNFEFLRRLS
;
A
#
# COMPACT_ATOMS: atom_id res chain seq x y z
N MET A 1 38.92 -16.49 -13.40
CA MET A 1 38.21 -15.56 -14.29
C MET A 1 37.28 -14.71 -13.42
N GLU A 2 37.71 -13.51 -13.07
CA GLU A 2 36.89 -12.55 -12.31
C GLU A 2 35.73 -12.12 -13.21
N ILE A 3 34.51 -12.43 -12.80
CA ILE A 3 33.32 -11.85 -13.44
C ILE A 3 33.20 -10.46 -12.86
N ALA A 4 33.51 -9.45 -13.66
CA ALA A 4 33.20 -8.06 -13.35
C ALA A 4 31.67 -7.95 -13.25
N LEU A 5 31.13 -7.99 -12.03
CA LEU A 5 29.74 -7.66 -11.79
C LEU A 5 29.57 -6.17 -12.07
N ALA A 6 28.54 -5.82 -12.83
CA ALA A 6 28.11 -4.42 -12.94
C ALA A 6 27.85 -3.85 -11.54
N HIS A 7 28.05 -2.54 -11.38
CA HIS A 7 27.70 -1.85 -10.14
C HIS A 7 26.21 -2.09 -9.83
N PRO A 8 25.87 -2.50 -8.59
CA PRO A 8 24.48 -2.77 -8.26
C PRO A 8 23.66 -1.48 -8.18
N GLU A 9 22.40 -1.57 -8.58
CA GLU A 9 21.39 -0.58 -8.23
C GLU A 9 20.93 -0.85 -6.79
N HIS A 10 20.95 0.17 -5.92
CA HIS A 10 20.39 0.03 -4.58
C HIS A 10 18.88 0.24 -4.61
N LYS A 11 18.11 -0.79 -4.24
CA LYS A 11 16.64 -0.74 -4.21
C LYS A 11 16.13 -1.00 -2.80
N THR A 12 15.11 -0.26 -2.41
CA THR A 12 14.34 -0.57 -1.20
C THR A 12 12.96 -1.05 -1.61
N ILE A 13 12.65 -2.31 -1.32
CA ILE A 13 11.37 -2.93 -1.66
C ILE A 13 10.76 -3.44 -0.36
N LEU A 14 9.57 -2.96 0.00
CA LEU A 14 8.88 -3.34 1.25
C LEU A 14 9.73 -3.17 2.51
N ASN A 15 10.46 -2.05 2.59
CA ASN A 15 11.40 -1.72 3.67
C ASN A 15 12.61 -2.65 3.78
N VAL A 16 12.89 -3.46 2.76
CA VAL A 16 14.11 -4.26 2.66
C VAL A 16 15.04 -3.65 1.63
N GLY A 17 16.27 -3.36 2.03
CA GLY A 17 17.32 -2.90 1.13
C GLY A 17 17.96 -4.08 0.38
N TYR A 18 18.07 -3.92 -0.94
CA TYR A 18 18.68 -4.87 -1.86
C TYR A 18 19.79 -4.20 -2.68
N ASP A 19 20.85 -4.96 -2.94
CA ASP A 19 21.73 -4.72 -4.07
C ASP A 19 21.16 -5.49 -5.25
N HIS A 20 20.63 -4.78 -6.24
CA HIS A 20 20.04 -5.36 -7.44
C HIS A 20 21.10 -5.41 -8.56
N TYR A 21 21.38 -6.63 -9.01
CA TYR A 21 22.24 -6.91 -10.15
C TYR A 21 21.40 -7.41 -11.32
N ARG A 22 21.56 -6.76 -12.47
CA ARG A 22 21.09 -7.29 -13.75
C ARG A 22 22.21 -8.11 -14.39
N LEU A 23 21.96 -9.39 -14.58
CA LEU A 23 22.94 -10.34 -15.10
C LEU A 23 22.98 -10.31 -16.63
N ALA A 24 24.08 -10.80 -17.21
CA ALA A 24 24.33 -10.75 -18.65
C ALA A 24 23.30 -11.55 -19.48
N ASP A 25 22.68 -12.57 -18.89
CA ASP A 25 21.63 -13.38 -19.52
C ASP A 25 20.22 -12.75 -19.40
N GLY A 26 20.12 -11.55 -18.81
CA GLY A 26 18.86 -10.84 -18.56
C GLY A 26 18.17 -11.25 -17.26
N ALA A 27 18.78 -12.10 -16.44
CA ALA A 27 18.24 -12.46 -15.13
C ALA A 27 18.51 -11.36 -14.09
N ASP A 28 17.74 -11.38 -13.00
CA ASP A 28 17.89 -10.43 -11.90
C ASP A 28 18.32 -11.15 -10.63
N LEU A 29 19.22 -10.52 -9.86
CA LEU A 29 19.63 -10.98 -8.55
C LEU A 29 19.49 -9.84 -7.54
N TYR A 30 18.57 -10.00 -6.60
CA TYR A 30 18.33 -9.06 -5.50
C TYR A 30 18.99 -9.60 -4.23
N VAL A 31 20.08 -8.99 -3.79
CA VAL A 31 20.88 -9.48 -2.67
C VAL A 31 20.61 -8.66 -1.42
N THR A 32 20.20 -9.32 -0.33
CA THR A 32 19.97 -8.63 0.95
C THR A 32 21.30 -8.33 1.65
N ALA A 33 21.25 -7.53 2.73
CA ALA A 33 22.40 -7.32 3.60
C ALA A 33 23.01 -8.64 4.15
N PHE A 34 22.21 -9.69 4.34
CA PHE A 34 22.72 -11.02 4.76
C PHE A 34 23.41 -11.77 3.61
N GLY A 35 22.98 -11.55 2.38
CA GLY A 35 23.56 -12.17 1.19
C GLY A 35 24.85 -11.49 0.72
N ARG A 36 25.05 -10.20 1.00
CA ARG A 36 26.24 -9.43 0.56
C ARG A 36 27.58 -10.15 0.82
N PRO A 37 27.87 -10.69 2.02
CA PRO A 37 29.13 -11.39 2.27
C PRO A 37 29.29 -12.69 1.49
N LEU A 38 28.20 -13.21 0.92
CA LEU A 38 28.14 -14.46 0.17
C LEU A 38 27.89 -14.24 -1.33
N LEU A 39 27.96 -12.98 -1.81
CA LEU A 39 27.57 -12.60 -3.18
C LEU A 39 28.13 -13.54 -4.25
N ARG A 40 29.43 -13.85 -4.20
CA ARG A 40 30.05 -14.75 -5.18
C ARG A 40 29.42 -16.14 -5.19
N HIS A 41 29.03 -16.70 -4.05
CA HIS A 41 28.33 -17.98 -3.99
C HIS A 41 26.88 -17.89 -4.49
N LEU A 42 26.25 -16.72 -4.41
CA LEU A 42 24.86 -16.50 -4.82
C LEU A 42 24.70 -16.33 -6.34
N LEU A 43 25.79 -16.13 -7.07
CA LEU A 43 25.76 -16.05 -8.53
C LEU A 43 25.28 -17.39 -9.13
N PRO A 44 24.33 -17.37 -10.08
CA PRO A 44 23.70 -18.59 -10.62
C PRO A 44 24.68 -19.64 -11.15
N GLN A 45 25.82 -19.25 -11.75
CA GLN A 45 26.82 -20.20 -12.22
C GLN A 45 27.41 -21.12 -11.13
N ASN A 46 27.32 -20.69 -9.86
CA ASN A 46 27.87 -21.39 -8.72
C ASN A 46 26.88 -22.32 -8.02
N TRP A 47 25.60 -22.32 -8.40
CA TRP A 47 24.61 -23.20 -7.77
C TRP A 47 23.46 -23.61 -8.69
N TYR A 48 23.08 -22.78 -9.67
CA TYR A 48 21.96 -23.00 -10.59
C TYR A 48 22.38 -23.41 -12.02
N GLU A 49 23.68 -23.51 -12.29
CA GLU A 49 24.17 -24.12 -13.53
C GLU A 49 23.64 -25.56 -13.65
N ARG A 50 23.10 -25.91 -14.82
CA ARG A 50 22.22 -27.07 -15.01
C ARG A 50 22.80 -28.39 -14.50
N GLU A 51 24.03 -28.72 -14.85
CA GLU A 51 24.63 -30.00 -14.48
C GLU A 51 25.07 -30.00 -13.01
N TRP A 52 25.60 -28.87 -12.53
CA TRP A 52 25.90 -28.72 -11.11
C TRP A 52 24.65 -28.81 -10.24
N PHE A 53 23.59 -28.06 -10.57
CA PHE A 53 22.35 -28.05 -9.80
C PHE A 53 21.72 -29.44 -9.73
N ARG A 54 21.73 -30.20 -10.83
CA ARG A 54 21.19 -31.57 -10.87
C ARG A 54 21.93 -32.52 -9.92
N SER A 55 23.25 -32.43 -9.87
CA SER A 55 24.13 -33.32 -9.10
C SER A 55 24.33 -32.89 -7.64
N SER A 56 24.16 -31.60 -7.33
CA SER A 56 24.43 -31.01 -6.00
C SER A 56 23.18 -30.67 -5.19
N ARG A 57 21.98 -30.91 -5.73
CA ARG A 57 20.72 -30.64 -5.04
C ARG A 57 20.17 -31.87 -4.33
N GLU A 58 19.59 -31.63 -3.16
CA GLU A 58 18.83 -32.58 -2.37
C GLU A 58 17.42 -32.02 -2.18
N LYS A 59 16.39 -32.76 -2.59
CA LYS A 59 14.99 -32.32 -2.40
C LYS A 59 14.66 -32.45 -0.91
N LEU A 60 14.18 -31.37 -0.30
CA LEU A 60 13.72 -31.40 1.08
C LEU A 60 12.28 -31.94 1.16
N GLN A 61 11.94 -32.57 2.28
CA GLN A 61 10.57 -33.05 2.52
C GLN A 61 9.59 -31.87 2.58
N GLY A 62 8.38 -32.08 2.05
CA GLY A 62 7.32 -31.08 1.99
C GLY A 62 6.58 -31.07 0.64
N THR A 63 5.52 -30.27 0.57
CA THR A 63 4.69 -30.09 -0.62
C THR A 63 5.27 -29.04 -1.59
N SER A 64 6.09 -28.12 -1.08
CA SER A 64 6.74 -27.07 -1.87
C SER A 64 7.99 -27.58 -2.62
N THR A 65 8.37 -26.86 -3.69
CA THR A 65 9.60 -27.15 -4.44
C THR A 65 10.79 -26.48 -3.76
N VAL A 66 11.37 -27.20 -2.79
CA VAL A 66 12.50 -26.72 -1.97
C VAL A 66 13.67 -27.70 -2.07
N TYR A 67 14.87 -27.16 -2.29
CA TYR A 67 16.09 -27.94 -2.34
C TYR A 67 17.16 -27.38 -1.41
N ARG A 68 17.92 -28.26 -0.78
CA ARG A 68 19.26 -27.94 -0.29
C ARG A 68 20.23 -28.07 -1.45
N VAL A 69 21.10 -27.09 -1.65
CA VAL A 69 22.05 -27.06 -2.76
C VAL A 69 23.44 -26.68 -2.24
N ARG A 70 24.43 -27.51 -2.57
CA ARG A 70 25.85 -27.19 -2.31
C ARG A 70 26.39 -26.30 -3.42
N THR A 71 26.95 -25.15 -3.08
CA THR A 71 27.59 -24.28 -4.10
C THR A 71 28.92 -24.83 -4.59
N LYS A 72 29.30 -24.48 -5.83
CA LYS A 72 30.65 -24.66 -6.34
C LYS A 72 31.66 -24.00 -5.41
N PRO A 73 32.88 -24.54 -5.27
CA PRO A 73 33.93 -23.91 -4.50
C PRO A 73 34.22 -22.50 -5.03
N VAL A 74 34.13 -21.50 -4.15
CA VAL A 74 34.59 -20.14 -4.38
C VAL A 74 35.61 -19.84 -3.29
N ASP A 75 36.82 -19.44 -3.71
CA ASP A 75 37.97 -19.21 -2.82
C ASP A 75 38.22 -20.39 -1.86
N GLY A 76 38.14 -21.61 -2.39
CA GLY A 76 38.37 -22.85 -1.62
C GLY A 76 37.24 -23.25 -0.67
N SER A 77 36.11 -22.52 -0.64
CA SER A 77 34.98 -22.83 0.24
C SER A 77 33.68 -23.08 -0.53
N SER A 78 32.80 -23.92 -0.01
CA SER A 78 31.45 -24.11 -0.51
C SER A 78 30.43 -23.81 0.58
N ARG A 79 29.23 -23.41 0.17
CA ARG A 79 28.12 -23.07 1.06
C ARG A 79 26.93 -23.98 0.78
N ASP A 80 26.16 -24.26 1.82
CA ASP A 80 24.86 -24.92 1.67
C ASP A 80 23.79 -23.84 1.62
N LEU A 81 23.00 -23.85 0.55
CA LEU A 81 21.88 -22.95 0.33
C LEU A 81 20.57 -23.74 0.46
N VAL A 82 19.50 -23.06 0.86
CA VAL A 82 18.14 -23.52 0.62
C VAL A 82 17.58 -22.66 -0.50
N VAL A 83 17.10 -23.30 -1.57
CA VAL A 83 16.48 -22.62 -2.70
C VAL A 83 15.03 -23.06 -2.81
N LYS A 84 14.13 -22.07 -2.86
CA LYS A 84 12.69 -22.26 -2.82
C LYS A 84 12.03 -21.50 -3.96
N TRP A 85 11.20 -22.19 -4.73
CA TRP A 85 10.38 -21.54 -5.77
C TRP A 85 9.17 -20.87 -5.12
N CYS A 86 9.04 -19.57 -5.34
CA CYS A 86 7.94 -18.78 -4.79
C CYS A 86 6.63 -19.11 -5.49
N ARG A 87 5.62 -19.41 -4.67
CA ARG A 87 4.27 -19.81 -5.08
C ARG A 87 3.29 -18.63 -5.19
N VAL A 88 3.80 -17.40 -5.24
CA VAL A 88 2.97 -16.20 -5.37
C VAL A 88 1.98 -16.35 -6.52
N GLY A 89 0.71 -16.07 -6.25
CA GLY A 89 -0.36 -16.18 -7.24
C GLY A 89 -0.91 -17.59 -7.46
N GLU A 90 -0.34 -18.64 -6.89
CA GLU A 90 -0.90 -19.99 -6.94
C GLU A 90 -2.10 -20.18 -5.99
N GLU A 91 -2.79 -21.32 -6.12
CA GLU A 91 -3.78 -21.76 -5.14
C GLU A 91 -3.13 -22.33 -3.88
N VAL A 92 -3.62 -21.89 -2.72
CA VAL A 92 -3.21 -22.44 -1.43
C VAL A 92 -4.05 -23.69 -1.19
N PRO A 93 -3.43 -24.88 -1.06
CA PRO A 93 -4.17 -26.10 -0.75
C PRO A 93 -4.89 -25.96 0.60
N MET A 94 -6.16 -26.36 0.67
CA MET A 94 -7.00 -26.25 1.88
C MET A 94 -6.90 -27.51 2.77
N ASP A 95 -5.78 -28.22 2.70
CA ASP A 95 -5.59 -29.55 3.29
C ASP A 95 -5.43 -29.55 4.81
N THR A 96 -5.35 -28.38 5.47
CA THR A 96 -5.27 -28.26 6.93
C THR A 96 -6.44 -27.50 7.56
N TYR A 97 -6.83 -27.93 8.77
CA TYR A 97 -7.92 -27.32 9.56
C TYR A 97 -7.70 -25.82 9.83
N THR A 98 -6.45 -25.38 9.94
CA THR A 98 -6.11 -23.95 10.11
C THR A 98 -6.42 -23.15 8.85
N LEU A 99 -6.11 -23.68 7.67
CA LEU A 99 -6.39 -23.01 6.39
C LEU A 99 -7.90 -22.95 6.09
N ASN A 100 -8.68 -23.94 6.52
CA ASN A 100 -10.16 -23.87 6.47
C ASN A 100 -10.75 -22.67 7.24
N LYS A 101 -10.05 -22.16 8.26
CA LYS A 101 -10.45 -20.94 8.97
C LYS A 101 -10.01 -19.64 8.27
N PHE A 102 -9.07 -19.72 7.33
CA PHE A 102 -8.51 -18.60 6.58
C PHE A 102 -8.70 -18.83 5.08
N ILE A 103 -9.96 -18.85 4.64
CA ILE A 103 -10.36 -19.06 3.23
C ILE A 103 -9.69 -18.06 2.26
N GLU A 104 -9.28 -16.90 2.78
CA GLU A 104 -8.60 -15.83 2.01
C GLU A 104 -7.06 -15.89 2.08
N ALA A 105 -6.48 -16.99 2.58
CA ALA A 105 -5.02 -17.12 2.65
C ALA A 105 -4.39 -17.10 1.25
N GLU A 106 -3.31 -16.33 1.10
CA GLU A 106 -2.54 -16.23 -0.13
C GLU A 106 -1.05 -16.37 0.17
N PHE A 107 -0.33 -17.07 -0.70
CA PHE A 107 1.13 -17.09 -0.64
C PHE A 107 1.71 -15.68 -0.74
N ASN A 108 2.70 -15.40 0.08
CA ASN A 108 3.48 -14.17 0.03
C ASN A 108 4.21 -14.05 -1.32
N SER A 109 4.31 -12.81 -1.82
CA SER A 109 5.31 -12.50 -2.85
C SER A 109 6.73 -12.71 -2.29
N PRO A 110 7.77 -12.87 -3.13
CA PRO A 110 9.11 -13.15 -2.59
C PRO A 110 9.65 -11.98 -1.75
N TYR A 111 9.23 -10.75 -2.05
CA TYR A 111 9.58 -9.55 -1.31
C TYR A 111 8.77 -9.41 -0.01
N GLU A 112 7.49 -9.79 -0.03
CA GLU A 112 6.66 -9.87 1.19
C GLU A 112 7.26 -10.86 2.19
N GLU A 113 7.64 -12.05 1.73
CA GLU A 113 8.21 -13.08 2.58
C GLU A 113 9.47 -12.58 3.28
N PHE A 114 10.40 -11.97 2.53
CA PHE A 114 11.62 -11.39 3.09
C PHE A 114 11.34 -10.21 4.02
N SER A 115 10.42 -9.30 3.66
CA SER A 115 10.05 -8.15 4.50
C SER A 115 9.47 -8.60 5.84
N LEU A 116 8.48 -9.48 5.82
CA LEU A 116 7.84 -10.00 7.04
C LEU A 116 8.82 -10.79 7.89
N LEU A 117 9.68 -11.60 7.28
CA LEU A 117 10.72 -12.35 7.99
C LEU A 117 11.72 -11.42 8.67
N MET A 118 12.19 -10.40 7.97
CA MET A 118 13.14 -9.43 8.52
C MET A 118 12.51 -8.57 9.62
N GLU A 119 11.24 -8.18 9.47
CA GLU A 119 10.46 -7.48 10.50
C GLU A 119 10.26 -8.36 11.75
N MET A 120 9.90 -9.63 11.57
CA MET A 120 9.78 -10.57 12.68
C MET A 120 11.10 -10.73 13.42
N ARG A 121 12.22 -10.85 12.70
CA ARG A 121 13.56 -10.97 13.29
C ARG A 121 13.97 -9.73 14.07
N SER A 122 13.62 -8.53 13.61
CA SER A 122 13.96 -7.28 14.32
C SER A 122 13.11 -7.09 15.59
N ARG A 123 11.88 -7.60 15.60
CA ARG A 123 10.96 -7.54 16.74
C ARG A 123 11.13 -8.66 17.75
N ALA A 124 11.62 -9.82 17.30
CA ALA A 124 11.81 -10.99 18.16
C ALA A 124 12.78 -10.67 19.30
N ARG A 125 12.47 -11.17 20.50
CA ARG A 125 13.37 -11.04 21.65
C ARG A 125 14.70 -11.75 21.32
N PRO A 126 15.85 -11.21 21.75
CA PRO A 126 17.14 -11.84 21.45
C PRO A 126 17.19 -13.32 21.84
N GLY A 127 17.30 -14.18 20.83
CA GLY A 127 17.40 -15.63 20.99
C GLY A 127 16.08 -16.39 21.16
N SER A 128 14.91 -15.73 21.09
CA SER A 128 13.60 -16.40 21.12
C SER A 128 13.30 -17.09 19.80
N ILE A 129 13.43 -16.38 18.68
CA ILE A 129 13.20 -16.93 17.34
C ILE A 129 14.50 -16.92 16.56
N ARG A 130 14.89 -18.08 16.02
CA ARG A 130 15.93 -18.19 14.97
C ARG A 130 15.25 -18.57 13.67
N THR A 131 15.79 -18.11 12.56
CA THR A 131 15.33 -18.48 11.22
C THR A 131 16.55 -18.67 10.35
N HIS A 132 16.44 -19.39 9.23
CA HIS A 132 17.42 -19.22 8.17
C HIS A 132 17.47 -17.75 7.70
N LYS A 133 18.63 -17.30 7.24
CA LYS A 133 18.81 -15.92 6.78
C LYS A 133 18.34 -15.79 5.33
N PRO A 134 17.49 -14.80 4.98
CA PRO A 134 17.13 -14.52 3.60
C PRO A 134 18.31 -13.88 2.89
N LEU A 135 18.96 -14.60 1.97
CA LEU A 135 20.21 -14.15 1.33
C LEU A 135 19.93 -13.37 0.05
N ALA A 136 19.12 -13.91 -0.85
CA ALA A 136 18.82 -13.27 -2.12
C ALA A 136 17.53 -13.77 -2.76
N ILE A 137 17.00 -13.01 -3.71
CA ILE A 137 15.95 -13.43 -4.64
C ILE A 137 16.58 -13.47 -6.03
N TYR A 138 16.56 -14.64 -6.66
CA TYR A 138 17.00 -14.82 -8.03
C TYR A 138 15.80 -14.95 -8.96
N VAL A 139 15.78 -14.17 -10.03
CA VAL A 139 14.71 -14.15 -11.03
C VAL A 139 15.31 -14.52 -12.38
N PRO A 140 15.20 -15.78 -12.83
CA PRO A 140 15.70 -16.20 -14.13
C PRO A 140 15.13 -15.32 -15.27
N ALA A 141 15.91 -15.12 -16.33
CA ALA A 141 15.49 -14.36 -17.51
C ALA A 141 14.33 -15.04 -18.26
N LYS A 142 14.28 -16.38 -18.19
CA LYS A 142 13.29 -17.19 -18.89
C LYS A 142 11.87 -16.82 -18.45
N ARG A 143 11.06 -16.42 -19.42
CA ARG A 143 9.60 -16.34 -19.28
C ARG A 143 9.00 -17.73 -19.51
N LEU A 144 7.98 -18.05 -18.72
CA LEU A 144 7.22 -19.29 -18.79
C LEU A 144 5.79 -19.01 -19.22
N GLU A 145 5.08 -20.05 -19.64
CA GLU A 145 3.63 -19.98 -19.87
C GLU A 145 2.85 -20.00 -18.54
N LEU A 146 1.62 -19.46 -18.52
CA LEU A 146 0.82 -19.37 -17.29
C LEU A 146 0.61 -20.74 -16.62
N TRP A 147 0.31 -21.77 -17.40
CA TRP A 147 0.12 -23.13 -16.90
C TRP A 147 1.39 -23.72 -16.26
N GLN A 148 2.58 -23.28 -16.67
CA GLN A 148 3.86 -23.70 -16.07
C GLN A 148 4.12 -23.01 -14.74
N THR A 149 3.59 -21.79 -14.55
CA THR A 149 3.70 -21.06 -13.30
C THR A 149 2.60 -21.43 -12.31
N GLY A 150 1.46 -21.96 -12.78
CA GLY A 150 0.30 -22.27 -11.94
C GLY A 150 -0.39 -21.04 -11.34
N ARG A 151 -0.05 -19.83 -11.80
CA ARG A 151 -0.51 -18.58 -11.19
C ARG A 151 -1.82 -18.09 -11.75
N SER A 152 -2.68 -17.61 -10.86
CA SER A 152 -3.90 -16.90 -11.19
C SER A 152 -3.59 -15.43 -11.56
N PRO A 153 -4.05 -14.95 -12.73
CA PRO A 153 -3.97 -13.53 -13.09
C PRO A 153 -4.59 -12.63 -12.03
N THR A 154 -5.76 -13.00 -11.50
CA THR A 154 -6.48 -12.22 -10.49
C THR A 154 -5.66 -12.04 -9.21
N LYS A 155 -5.07 -13.13 -8.69
CA LYS A 155 -4.23 -13.09 -7.48
C LYS A 155 -2.95 -12.29 -7.70
N MET A 156 -2.32 -12.44 -8.86
CA MET A 156 -1.14 -11.65 -9.21
C MET A 156 -1.44 -10.16 -9.27
N GLU A 157 -2.55 -9.76 -9.90
CA GLU A 157 -2.98 -8.37 -9.94
C GLU A 157 -3.34 -7.84 -8.54
N GLN A 158 -3.95 -8.65 -7.68
CA GLN A 158 -4.18 -8.30 -6.27
C GLN A 158 -2.86 -8.06 -5.52
N LYS A 159 -1.84 -8.90 -5.72
CA LYS A 159 -0.51 -8.74 -5.09
C LYS A 159 0.23 -7.51 -5.58
N LYS A 160 0.29 -7.28 -6.90
CA LYS A 160 0.86 -6.04 -7.47
C LYS A 160 0.14 -4.81 -6.95
N ALA A 161 -1.19 -4.86 -6.88
CA ALA A 161 -1.99 -3.77 -6.33
C ALA A 161 -1.76 -3.55 -4.83
N LYS A 162 -1.26 -4.55 -4.09
CA LYS A 162 -0.93 -4.39 -2.68
C LYS A 162 0.44 -3.73 -2.48
N PHE A 163 1.37 -3.88 -3.42
CA PHE A 163 2.76 -3.49 -3.26
C PHE A 163 3.34 -2.95 -4.58
N ARG A 164 3.28 -1.63 -4.79
CA ARG A 164 3.69 -1.03 -6.07
C ARG A 164 5.22 -0.98 -6.27
N ASP A 165 6.02 -0.96 -5.21
CA ASP A 165 7.50 -1.03 -5.32
C ASP A 165 8.00 -2.40 -5.81
N VAL A 166 7.08 -3.33 -6.11
CA VAL A 166 7.37 -4.71 -6.44
C VAL A 166 7.00 -4.99 -7.89
N GLU A 167 8.01 -5.11 -8.75
CA GLU A 167 7.82 -5.61 -10.12
C GLU A 167 7.59 -7.13 -10.07
N LEU A 168 6.32 -7.53 -9.93
CA LEU A 168 5.90 -8.93 -10.11
C LEU A 168 5.53 -9.18 -11.57
N ASP A 169 6.15 -10.19 -12.16
CA ASP A 169 5.85 -10.70 -13.48
C ASP A 169 5.25 -12.09 -13.34
N ILE A 170 4.00 -12.23 -13.79
CA ILE A 170 3.26 -13.49 -13.73
C ILE A 170 3.98 -14.61 -14.49
N TYR A 171 4.74 -14.28 -15.52
CA TYR A 171 5.43 -15.25 -16.38
C TYR A 171 6.86 -15.58 -15.90
N ARG A 172 7.41 -14.91 -14.87
CA ARG A 172 8.77 -15.18 -14.39
C ARG A 172 8.78 -15.97 -13.09
N GLN A 173 9.74 -16.87 -12.93
CA GLN A 173 9.96 -17.55 -11.66
C GLN A 173 10.69 -16.65 -10.68
N TYR A 174 10.36 -16.78 -9.40
CA TYR A 174 11.10 -16.16 -8.30
C TYR A 174 11.66 -17.26 -7.42
N ILE A 175 12.98 -17.28 -7.26
CA ILE A 175 13.68 -18.28 -6.46
C ILE A 175 14.24 -17.57 -5.23
N LEU A 176 13.67 -17.88 -4.07
CA LEU A 176 14.14 -17.40 -2.77
C LEU A 176 15.35 -18.23 -2.36
N ILE A 177 16.44 -17.55 -2.00
CA ILE A 177 17.69 -18.17 -1.55
C ILE A 177 17.89 -17.84 -0.08
N TYR A 178 17.96 -18.89 0.73
CA TYR A 178 18.21 -18.83 2.16
C TYR A 178 19.53 -19.51 2.53
N GLU A 179 20.11 -19.13 3.65
CA GLU A 179 21.22 -19.84 4.27
C GLU A 179 20.74 -21.20 4.83
N TRP A 180 21.50 -22.29 4.61
CA TRP A 180 21.20 -23.55 5.28
C TRP A 180 21.32 -23.42 6.80
N ILE A 181 20.27 -23.85 7.51
CA ILE A 181 20.30 -23.93 8.96
C ILE A 181 20.65 -25.36 9.39
N LYS A 182 21.70 -25.49 10.19
CA LYS A 182 22.16 -26.80 10.67
C LYS A 182 21.20 -27.32 11.73
N GLY A 183 20.65 -28.50 11.49
CA GLY A 183 19.74 -29.20 12.38
C GLY A 183 18.85 -30.15 11.58
N HIS A 184 17.85 -30.68 12.26
CA HIS A 184 16.86 -31.62 11.75
C HIS A 184 15.47 -31.08 12.09
N SER A 185 14.47 -31.36 11.25
CA SER A 185 13.08 -31.16 11.66
C SER A 185 12.83 -31.83 13.01
N SER A 186 11.97 -31.24 13.85
CA SER A 186 11.56 -31.84 15.13
C SER A 186 10.87 -33.20 14.98
N THR A 187 10.48 -33.56 13.74
CA THR A 187 9.88 -34.85 13.36
C THR A 187 10.89 -35.89 12.88
N GLU A 188 12.12 -35.49 12.57
CA GLU A 188 13.14 -36.41 12.02
C GLU A 188 13.72 -37.33 13.10
N PRO A 189 14.08 -38.58 12.76
CA PRO A 189 14.62 -39.56 13.71
C PRO A 189 15.81 -39.05 14.53
N GLU A 190 16.71 -38.27 13.93
CA GLU A 190 17.88 -37.70 14.59
C GLU A 190 17.50 -36.67 15.66
N ALA A 191 16.45 -35.88 15.41
CA ALA A 191 15.90 -34.95 16.39
C ALA A 191 15.22 -35.69 17.55
N LEU A 192 14.46 -36.73 17.25
CA LEU A 192 13.74 -37.53 18.25
C LEU A 192 14.71 -38.33 19.13
N ALA A 193 15.74 -38.93 18.55
CA ALA A 193 16.82 -39.58 19.29
C ALA A 193 17.52 -38.60 20.24
N ALA A 194 17.80 -37.38 19.77
CA ALA A 194 18.40 -36.35 20.60
C ALA A 194 17.47 -35.82 21.69
N ALA A 195 16.16 -35.77 21.42
CA ALA A 195 15.15 -35.40 22.39
C ALA A 195 15.08 -36.43 23.54
N ARG A 196 15.04 -37.73 23.22
CA ARG A 196 15.09 -38.82 24.22
C ARG A 196 16.35 -38.73 25.08
N ALA A 197 17.53 -38.55 24.46
CA ALA A 197 18.79 -38.36 25.18
C ALA A 197 18.83 -37.09 26.05
N SER A 198 17.88 -36.16 25.85
CA SER A 198 17.72 -34.92 26.60
C SER A 198 16.57 -34.97 27.63
N GLY A 199 15.94 -36.14 27.85
CA GLY A 199 14.87 -36.35 28.81
C GLY A 199 13.45 -36.08 28.28
N TYR A 200 13.25 -36.17 26.96
CA TYR A 200 11.92 -36.16 26.35
C TYR A 200 11.55 -37.58 25.93
N ASP A 201 10.83 -38.30 26.79
CA ASP A 201 10.50 -39.71 26.56
C ASP A 201 9.36 -39.91 25.53
N ASP A 202 8.43 -38.95 25.45
CA ASP A 202 7.34 -38.93 24.48
C ASP A 202 7.67 -38.02 23.29
N GLU A 203 7.79 -38.64 22.12
CA GLU A 203 8.08 -37.98 20.84
C GLU A 203 6.95 -37.03 20.42
N GLN A 204 5.69 -37.43 20.60
CA GLN A 204 4.53 -36.59 20.26
C GLN A 204 4.46 -35.38 21.17
N GLU A 205 4.71 -35.57 22.46
CA GLU A 205 4.77 -34.46 23.41
C GLU A 205 5.91 -33.48 23.05
N PHE A 206 7.09 -33.99 22.70
CA PHE A 206 8.21 -33.16 22.26
C PHE A 206 7.86 -32.32 21.02
N MET A 207 7.35 -32.95 19.95
CA MET A 207 6.96 -32.26 18.73
C MET A 207 5.90 -31.18 19.01
N LYS A 208 4.87 -31.52 19.79
CA LYS A 208 3.82 -30.59 20.19
C LYS A 208 4.36 -29.43 21.02
N LYS A 209 5.27 -29.70 21.95
CA LYS A 209 5.92 -28.66 22.78
C LYS A 209 6.74 -27.70 21.92
N MET A 210 7.52 -28.22 20.98
CA MET A 210 8.34 -27.41 20.08
C MET A 210 7.48 -26.56 19.14
N LEU A 211 6.41 -27.13 18.59
CA LEU A 211 5.44 -26.40 17.77
C LEU A 211 4.71 -25.30 18.56
N HIS A 212 4.15 -25.63 19.73
CA HIS A 212 3.44 -24.65 20.55
C HIS A 212 4.33 -23.50 20.98
N ARG A 213 5.59 -23.79 21.33
CA ARG A 213 6.55 -22.75 21.68
C ARG A 213 6.86 -21.84 20.49
N SER A 214 7.06 -22.42 19.30
CA SER A 214 7.35 -21.61 18.11
C SER A 214 6.19 -20.69 17.74
N ILE A 215 4.94 -21.18 17.88
CA ILE A 215 3.72 -20.38 17.72
C ILE A 215 3.67 -19.26 18.75
N ALA A 216 3.90 -19.57 20.03
CA ALA A 216 3.84 -18.58 21.11
C ALA A 216 4.90 -17.48 20.94
N ASP A 217 6.13 -17.86 20.58
CA ASP A 217 7.23 -16.92 20.34
C ASP A 217 6.93 -16.02 19.12
N MET A 218 6.42 -16.59 18.01
CA MET A 218 5.98 -15.80 16.84
C MET A 218 4.86 -14.83 17.21
N TRP A 219 3.84 -15.30 17.92
CA TRP A 219 2.70 -14.49 18.33
C TRP A 219 3.15 -13.31 19.20
N GLN A 220 4.06 -13.57 20.13
CA GLN A 220 4.66 -12.54 20.98
C GLN A 220 5.50 -11.51 20.20
N ALA A 221 6.10 -11.90 19.07
CA ALA A 221 6.75 -10.97 18.15
C ALA A 221 5.74 -10.19 17.26
N GLY A 222 4.46 -10.58 17.26
CA GLY A 222 3.39 -10.00 16.43
C GLY A 222 3.19 -10.73 15.10
N PHE A 223 3.58 -12.00 14.99
CA PHE A 223 3.51 -12.79 13.76
C PHE A 223 2.86 -14.15 13.95
N ARG A 224 2.43 -14.74 12.84
CA ARG A 224 1.94 -16.12 12.75
C ARG A 224 2.25 -16.69 11.37
N VAL A 225 2.40 -18.00 11.28
CA VAL A 225 2.40 -18.74 10.01
C VAL A 225 1.11 -19.56 9.97
N LEU A 226 0.30 -19.37 8.93
CA LEU A 226 -1.05 -19.95 8.87
C LEU A 226 -1.05 -21.49 8.74
N ASP A 227 0.00 -22.07 8.15
CA ASP A 227 0.17 -23.51 8.00
C ASP A 227 1.42 -24.02 8.74
N VAL A 228 1.64 -23.58 9.98
CA VAL A 228 2.78 -24.03 10.77
C VAL A 228 2.61 -25.51 11.16
N LYS A 229 3.65 -26.31 10.91
CA LYS A 229 3.70 -27.73 11.25
C LYS A 229 4.99 -28.07 12.00
N PRO A 230 5.07 -29.19 12.75
CA PRO A 230 6.29 -29.60 13.43
C PRO A 230 7.52 -29.71 12.50
N GLU A 231 7.29 -30.00 11.22
CA GLU A 231 8.29 -30.06 10.15
C GLU A 231 9.01 -28.73 9.93
N HIS A 232 8.38 -27.61 10.28
CA HIS A 232 8.93 -26.27 10.13
C HIS A 232 9.82 -25.87 11.32
N VAL A 233 9.90 -26.70 12.36
CA VAL A 233 10.67 -26.43 13.57
C VAL A 233 11.96 -27.25 13.55
N ILE A 234 13.07 -26.59 13.26
CA ILE A 234 14.39 -27.21 13.19
C ILE A 234 15.04 -27.19 14.57
N VAL A 235 15.41 -28.36 15.09
CA VAL A 235 16.20 -28.54 16.31
C VAL A 235 17.57 -29.08 15.97
N ARG A 236 18.53 -28.93 16.88
CA ARG A 236 19.92 -29.27 16.60
C ARG A 236 20.50 -30.23 17.62
N PRO A 237 20.80 -31.48 17.23
CA PRO A 237 21.64 -32.36 18.04
C PRO A 237 23.06 -31.79 18.21
N THR A 238 23.63 -31.99 19.39
CA THR A 238 25.02 -31.71 19.73
C THR A 238 25.90 -32.91 19.40
N ARG A 239 27.23 -32.76 19.52
CA ARG A 239 28.16 -33.89 19.34
C ARG A 239 27.94 -35.02 20.35
N GLU A 240 27.37 -34.72 21.51
CA GLU A 240 27.01 -35.68 22.56
C GLU A 240 25.65 -36.36 22.29
N GLY A 241 25.02 -36.09 21.15
CA GLY A 241 23.70 -36.64 20.81
C GLY A 241 22.54 -36.00 21.56
N ARG A 242 22.75 -34.97 22.39
CA ARG A 242 21.69 -34.22 23.08
C ARG A 242 21.23 -32.99 22.30
N LEU A 243 20.05 -32.47 22.57
CA LEU A 243 19.57 -31.23 21.96
C LEU A 243 20.40 -30.02 22.42
N LEU A 244 20.79 -29.18 21.46
CA LEU A 244 21.40 -27.89 21.71
C LEU A 244 20.45 -27.04 22.57
N LYS A 245 20.95 -26.50 23.67
CA LYS A 245 20.17 -25.63 24.56
C LYS A 245 20.30 -24.16 24.19
N GLY A 246 19.20 -23.43 24.30
CA GLY A 246 19.16 -21.98 24.23
C GLY A 246 19.49 -21.32 25.57
N ARG A 247 19.35 -19.99 25.63
CA ARG A 247 19.66 -19.18 26.83
C ARG A 247 18.83 -19.54 28.08
N ARG A 248 17.66 -20.14 27.90
CA ARG A 248 16.74 -20.54 28.99
C ARG A 248 16.84 -22.03 29.34
N ALA A 249 17.95 -22.69 29.00
CA ALA A 249 18.18 -24.13 29.18
C ALA A 249 17.18 -25.08 28.47
N GLU A 250 16.21 -24.53 27.76
CA GLU A 250 15.30 -25.22 26.82
C GLU A 250 15.97 -25.49 25.47
N PRO A 251 15.52 -26.49 24.69
CA PRO A 251 16.04 -26.75 23.35
C PRO A 251 16.02 -25.50 22.46
N ALA A 252 17.13 -25.17 21.82
CA ALA A 252 17.18 -24.15 20.79
C ALA A 252 16.50 -24.68 19.53
N TYR A 253 15.66 -23.86 18.93
CA TYR A 253 15.05 -24.16 17.64
C TYR A 253 15.26 -23.02 16.66
N ALA A 254 14.98 -23.31 15.39
CA ALA A 254 14.81 -22.35 14.34
C ALA A 254 13.58 -22.67 13.50
N LEU A 255 13.01 -21.65 12.87
CA LEU A 255 11.90 -21.76 11.95
C LEU A 255 12.39 -21.72 10.50
N VAL A 256 11.70 -22.49 9.68
CA VAL A 256 11.77 -22.45 8.22
C VAL A 256 10.36 -22.35 7.65
N ASP A 257 10.29 -22.09 6.35
CA ASP A 257 9.06 -21.97 5.57
C ASP A 257 8.14 -20.79 5.97
N PHE A 258 8.25 -19.69 5.21
CA PHE A 258 7.58 -18.42 5.51
C PHE A 258 6.57 -17.99 4.44
N GLU A 259 6.17 -18.88 3.55
CA GLU A 259 5.26 -18.53 2.43
C GLU A 259 3.89 -18.02 2.88
N LEU A 260 3.46 -18.39 4.08
CA LEU A 260 2.22 -17.95 4.70
C LEU A 260 2.47 -17.22 6.04
N LEU A 261 3.66 -16.63 6.19
CA LEU A 261 3.96 -15.72 7.30
C LEU A 261 3.08 -14.47 7.19
N ALA A 262 2.46 -14.08 8.29
CA ALA A 262 1.62 -12.89 8.37
C ALA A 262 1.81 -12.20 9.72
N ARG A 263 1.50 -10.90 9.79
CA ARG A 263 1.33 -10.22 11.08
C ARG A 263 0.10 -10.79 11.80
N THR A 264 0.10 -10.78 13.14
CA THR A 264 -1.14 -11.01 13.88
C THR A 264 -2.12 -9.85 13.62
N PRO A 265 -3.44 -10.05 13.78
CA PRO A 265 -4.42 -8.97 13.61
C PRO A 265 -4.06 -7.72 14.42
N GLU A 266 -3.62 -7.88 15.68
CA GLU A 266 -3.28 -6.77 16.56
C GLU A 266 -2.04 -6.00 16.08
N HIS A 267 -1.04 -6.72 15.57
CA HIS A 267 0.17 -6.10 15.03
C HIS A 267 -0.08 -5.43 13.68
N GLU A 268 -0.90 -6.03 12.82
CA GLU A 268 -1.33 -5.41 11.55
C GLU A 268 -2.09 -4.10 11.83
N GLU A 269 -3.01 -4.08 12.79
CA GLU A 269 -3.71 -2.85 13.21
C GLU A 269 -2.76 -1.82 13.82
N ALA A 270 -1.75 -2.23 14.60
CA ALA A 270 -0.74 -1.32 15.12
C ALA A 270 0.10 -0.69 13.99
N VAL A 271 0.49 -1.48 12.98
CA VAL A 271 1.23 -0.99 11.80
C VAL A 271 0.40 -0.01 10.98
N LYS A 272 -0.87 -0.34 10.70
CA LYS A 272 -1.79 0.58 10.01
C LYS A 272 -1.95 1.89 10.77
N ARG A 273 -2.15 1.83 12.09
CA ARG A 273 -2.26 3.04 12.94
C ARG A 273 -0.99 3.89 12.89
N ALA A 274 0.19 3.29 12.99
CA ALA A 274 1.46 4.02 12.93
C ALA A 274 1.67 4.69 11.56
N ARG A 275 1.27 4.01 10.47
CA ARG A 275 1.28 4.60 9.12
C ARG A 275 0.28 5.74 8.99
N ARG A 276 -0.96 5.57 9.48
CA ARG A 276 -1.97 6.63 9.50
C ARG A 276 -1.47 7.86 10.25
N GLN A 277 -0.86 7.68 11.42
CA GLN A 277 -0.28 8.78 12.19
C GLN A 277 0.83 9.50 11.40
N THR A 278 1.71 8.74 10.74
CA THR A 278 2.75 9.31 9.88
C THR A 278 2.16 10.10 8.72
N TYR A 279 1.12 9.57 8.09
CA TYR A 279 0.35 10.26 7.05
C TYR A 279 -0.23 11.58 7.56
N LEU A 280 -0.92 11.59 8.70
CA LEU A 280 -1.56 12.79 9.25
C LEU A 280 -0.55 13.91 9.52
N VAL A 281 0.59 13.58 10.13
CA VAL A 281 1.69 14.53 10.38
C VAL A 281 2.23 15.10 9.07
N ARG A 282 2.52 14.24 8.09
CA ARG A 282 3.03 14.67 6.78
C ARG A 282 2.00 15.49 6.00
N GLN A 283 0.73 15.14 6.10
CA GLN A 283 -0.36 15.83 5.44
C GLN A 283 -0.52 17.24 6.03
N ARG A 284 -0.42 17.40 7.35
CA ARG A 284 -0.36 18.72 7.99
C ARG A 284 0.81 19.55 7.46
N ASP A 285 2.01 18.95 7.43
CA ASP A 285 3.25 19.63 7.07
C ASP A 285 3.53 19.64 5.55
N ARG A 286 2.55 19.26 4.72
CA ARG A 286 2.76 18.97 3.28
C ARG A 286 3.31 20.13 2.45
N PHE A 287 3.09 21.37 2.90
CA PHE A 287 3.61 22.58 2.23
C PHE A 287 4.84 23.16 2.92
N ALA A 288 5.23 22.63 4.09
CA ALA A 288 6.38 23.11 4.82
C ALA A 288 7.65 22.92 3.98
N THR A 289 8.41 23.99 3.83
CA THR A 289 9.73 23.94 3.20
C THR A 289 10.62 23.05 4.08
N ALA A 290 11.02 21.87 3.59
CA ALA A 290 11.83 20.94 4.36
C ALA A 290 13.08 21.64 4.96
N LYS A 291 13.31 21.46 6.26
CA LYS A 291 14.49 21.94 7.00
C LYS A 291 15.78 21.58 6.26
N LYS A 292 16.69 22.55 6.07
CA LYS A 292 18.14 22.54 5.68
C LYS A 292 18.67 21.55 4.61
N THR A 293 18.03 20.43 4.35
CA THR A 293 18.33 19.46 3.29
C THR A 293 16.99 18.84 2.84
N PRO A 294 16.41 19.27 1.70
CA PRO A 294 15.21 18.62 1.18
C PRO A 294 15.54 17.15 0.89
N ALA A 295 14.65 16.24 1.29
CA ALA A 295 14.74 14.86 0.84
C ALA A 295 14.75 14.86 -0.70
N PRO A 296 15.71 14.19 -1.36
CA PRO A 296 15.73 14.17 -2.81
C PRO A 296 14.41 13.58 -3.33
N PHE A 297 13.82 14.23 -4.33
CA PHE A 297 12.67 13.65 -5.03
C PHE A 297 13.10 12.32 -5.64
N PRO A 298 12.35 11.23 -5.43
CA PRO A 298 12.57 9.98 -6.16
C PRO A 298 12.53 10.23 -7.67
N GLU A 299 13.34 9.52 -8.46
CA GLU A 299 13.46 9.74 -9.91
C GLU A 299 12.12 9.65 -10.67
N HIS A 300 11.18 8.86 -10.15
CA HIS A 300 9.86 8.63 -10.75
C HIS A 300 8.79 9.67 -10.33
N LEU A 301 9.14 10.61 -9.44
CA LEU A 301 8.25 11.67 -8.97
C LEU A 301 8.79 13.03 -9.35
N HIS A 302 7.87 13.94 -9.64
CA HIS A 302 8.21 15.30 -10.07
C HIS A 302 7.36 16.32 -9.33
N PRO A 303 7.94 17.45 -8.90
CA PRO A 303 7.15 18.59 -8.46
C PRO A 303 6.40 19.19 -9.65
N ALA A 304 5.16 19.64 -9.42
CA ALA A 304 4.36 20.38 -10.39
C ALA A 304 3.62 21.52 -9.69
N SER A 305 3.45 22.66 -10.35
CA SER A 305 2.64 23.77 -9.83
C SER A 305 1.58 24.12 -10.88
N ILE A 306 0.30 23.96 -10.52
CA ILE A 306 -0.84 24.15 -11.43
C ILE A 306 -1.84 25.05 -10.70
N PHE A 307 -2.21 26.17 -11.32
CA PHE A 307 -3.07 27.20 -10.68
C PHE A 307 -2.61 27.64 -9.28
N GLY A 308 -1.30 27.73 -9.07
CA GLY A 308 -0.71 28.11 -7.78
C GLY A 308 -0.82 27.03 -6.70
N VAL A 309 -1.29 25.84 -7.03
CA VAL A 309 -1.28 24.68 -6.15
C VAL A 309 -0.07 23.82 -6.47
N ASP A 310 0.73 23.53 -5.44
CA ASP A 310 1.86 22.61 -5.56
C ASP A 310 1.41 21.15 -5.44
N TYR A 311 1.97 20.31 -6.30
CA TYR A 311 1.71 18.89 -6.36
C TYR A 311 3.00 18.08 -6.44
N VAL A 312 2.94 16.87 -5.90
CA VAL A 312 3.81 15.75 -6.25
C VAL A 312 3.11 14.96 -7.35
N HIS A 313 3.71 14.93 -8.53
CA HIS A 313 3.20 14.24 -9.72
C HIS A 313 3.99 12.96 -10.02
N GLY A 314 3.28 11.91 -10.39
CA GLY A 314 3.89 10.63 -10.77
C GLY A 314 2.91 9.68 -11.49
N ASN A 315 3.46 8.58 -12.00
CA ASN A 315 2.68 7.55 -12.68
C ASN A 315 2.03 6.58 -11.70
N CYS A 316 0.85 6.08 -12.04
CA CYS A 316 0.19 4.96 -11.35
C CYS A 316 0.39 3.66 -12.12
N GLU A 317 1.49 2.96 -11.90
CA GLU A 317 1.92 1.81 -12.70
C GLU A 317 0.82 0.74 -12.89
N SER A 318 0.13 0.33 -11.83
CA SER A 318 -0.90 -0.73 -11.91
C SER A 318 -2.11 -0.39 -12.78
N THR A 319 -2.35 0.90 -13.02
CA THR A 319 -3.52 1.41 -13.75
C THR A 319 -3.12 2.16 -15.01
N GLN A 320 -1.81 2.33 -15.23
CA GLN A 320 -1.21 3.22 -16.22
C GLN A 320 -1.76 4.66 -16.15
N GLY A 321 -2.26 5.07 -14.99
CA GLY A 321 -2.82 6.40 -14.75
C GLY A 321 -1.77 7.43 -14.35
N LYS A 322 -2.22 8.65 -14.06
CA LYS A 322 -1.41 9.75 -13.52
C LYS A 322 -2.02 10.23 -12.21
N LEU A 323 -1.17 10.65 -11.28
CA LEU A 323 -1.58 11.11 -9.95
C LEU A 323 -0.86 12.42 -9.62
N TRP A 324 -1.61 13.36 -9.08
CA TRP A 324 -1.12 14.61 -8.52
C TRP A 324 -1.54 14.67 -7.05
N VAL A 325 -0.60 14.56 -6.12
CA VAL A 325 -0.86 14.67 -4.69
C VAL A 325 -0.56 16.08 -4.23
N VAL A 326 -1.52 16.74 -3.58
CA VAL A 326 -1.40 18.13 -3.14
C VAL A 326 -0.32 18.25 -2.07
N GLY A 327 0.64 19.15 -2.30
CA GLY A 327 1.77 19.40 -1.41
C GLY A 327 3.14 19.26 -2.09
N ARG A 328 4.18 19.36 -1.27
CA ARG A 328 5.60 19.30 -1.64
C ARG A 328 6.32 18.07 -1.05
N ASP A 329 5.64 17.24 -0.25
CA ASP A 329 6.23 16.04 0.36
C ASP A 329 6.06 14.80 -0.55
N PRO A 330 7.12 14.30 -1.21
CA PRO A 330 7.02 13.14 -2.09
C PRO A 330 6.57 11.86 -1.37
N ASN A 331 6.75 11.77 -0.05
CA ASN A 331 6.36 10.59 0.72
C ASN A 331 4.83 10.47 0.91
N LEU A 332 4.06 11.49 0.53
CA LEU A 332 2.59 11.41 0.52
C LEU A 332 2.06 10.67 -0.71
N PHE A 333 2.84 10.56 -1.79
CA PHE A 333 2.40 9.98 -3.06
C PHE A 333 1.80 8.57 -2.89
N ASP A 334 2.45 7.74 -2.07
CA ASP A 334 2.08 6.35 -1.89
C ASP A 334 0.73 6.13 -1.22
N TYR A 335 0.27 7.07 -0.39
CA TYR A 335 -1.01 6.96 0.30
C TYR A 335 -2.22 7.13 -0.64
N PHE A 336 -2.03 7.81 -1.77
CA PHE A 336 -3.11 8.15 -2.71
C PHE A 336 -3.13 7.29 -3.98
N GLN A 337 -2.25 6.32 -4.06
CA GLN A 337 -2.26 5.30 -5.12
C GLN A 337 -3.65 4.62 -5.20
N PRO A 338 -4.29 4.53 -6.39
CA PRO A 338 -5.65 3.98 -6.56
C PRO A 338 -5.88 2.61 -5.92
N GLU A 339 -4.84 1.79 -5.81
CA GLU A 339 -4.87 0.45 -5.24
C GLU A 339 -5.09 0.43 -3.73
N ARG A 340 -4.91 1.59 -3.07
CA ARG A 340 -5.19 1.77 -1.64
C ARG A 340 -6.64 2.10 -1.33
N TRP A 341 -7.44 2.55 -2.30
CA TRP A 341 -8.79 3.07 -2.05
C TRP A 341 -9.86 2.76 -3.12
N ARG A 342 -9.48 2.42 -4.35
CA ARG A 342 -10.45 2.22 -5.45
C ARG A 342 -11.31 0.96 -5.28
N ARG A 343 -10.76 -0.06 -4.61
CA ARG A 343 -11.41 -1.35 -4.36
C ARG A 343 -11.79 -1.58 -2.89
N THR A 344 -11.63 -0.58 -2.04
CA THR A 344 -12.09 -0.66 -0.65
C THR A 344 -13.60 -0.47 -0.58
N PRO A 345 -14.29 -1.02 0.43
CA PRO A 345 -15.71 -0.76 0.65
C PRO A 345 -15.99 0.74 0.66
N ARG A 346 -17.08 1.15 0.02
CA ARG A 346 -17.44 2.55 -0.17
C ARG A 346 -18.92 2.79 0.05
N VAL A 347 -19.25 3.98 0.52
CA VAL A 347 -20.63 4.42 0.75
C VAL A 347 -20.89 5.63 -0.15
N SER A 348 -22.00 5.63 -0.89
CA SER A 348 -22.40 6.79 -1.68
C SER A 348 -22.77 7.95 -0.75
N LEU A 349 -22.26 9.13 -1.03
CA LEU A 349 -22.61 10.37 -0.31
C LEU A 349 -23.62 11.23 -1.06
N SER A 350 -23.88 10.91 -2.33
CA SER A 350 -24.83 11.60 -3.19
C SER A 350 -25.76 10.60 -3.87
N ASP A 351 -27.01 11.00 -4.05
CA ASP A 351 -28.03 10.23 -4.76
C ASP A 351 -27.95 10.45 -6.28
N SER A 352 -27.32 11.53 -6.71
CA SER A 352 -27.27 11.96 -8.12
C SER A 352 -25.87 12.08 -8.70
N ALA A 353 -24.85 12.27 -7.85
CA ALA A 353 -23.46 12.41 -8.27
C ALA A 353 -22.61 11.19 -7.86
N GLN A 354 -21.55 10.91 -8.62
CA GLN A 354 -20.59 9.85 -8.30
C GLN A 354 -19.60 10.32 -7.22
N VAL A 355 -20.08 10.43 -5.98
CA VAL A 355 -19.32 10.86 -4.80
C VAL A 355 -19.38 9.79 -3.73
N TYR A 356 -18.22 9.32 -3.28
CA TYR A 356 -18.13 8.18 -2.37
C TYR A 356 -17.20 8.47 -1.20
N HIS A 357 -17.64 8.09 0.00
CA HIS A 357 -16.80 7.93 1.16
C HIS A 357 -16.15 6.54 1.14
N THR A 358 -14.86 6.46 1.45
CA THR A 358 -14.16 5.20 1.66
C THR A 358 -13.03 5.35 2.68
N LYS A 359 -12.60 4.20 3.21
CA LYS A 359 -11.44 4.08 4.09
C LYS A 359 -10.35 3.33 3.34
N THR A 360 -9.16 3.92 3.22
CA THR A 360 -8.02 3.28 2.54
C THR A 360 -7.54 2.02 3.27
N LYS A 361 -6.65 1.25 2.64
CA LYS A 361 -5.94 0.12 3.28
C LYS A 361 -5.15 0.51 4.55
N ASP A 362 -4.71 1.77 4.66
CA ASP A 362 -4.02 2.30 5.84
C ASP A 362 -4.96 3.07 6.78
N GLU A 363 -6.27 2.80 6.71
CA GLU A 363 -7.29 3.38 7.57
C GLU A 363 -7.50 4.90 7.45
N ILE A 364 -7.10 5.50 6.33
CA ILE A 364 -7.31 6.92 6.05
C ILE A 364 -8.71 7.13 5.46
N GLU A 365 -9.50 8.05 6.02
CA GLU A 365 -10.82 8.41 5.49
C GLU A 365 -10.72 9.43 4.37
N LEU A 366 -11.29 9.09 3.22
CA LEU A 366 -11.26 9.90 2.00
C LEU A 366 -12.66 10.00 1.39
N VAL A 367 -12.90 11.11 0.71
CA VAL A 367 -14.02 11.25 -0.22
C VAL A 367 -13.44 11.35 -1.61
N TRP A 368 -13.89 10.52 -2.55
CA TRP A 368 -13.53 10.68 -3.94
C TRP A 368 -14.77 10.93 -4.80
N LYS A 369 -14.61 11.79 -5.80
CA LYS A 369 -15.66 12.23 -6.72
C LYS A 369 -15.14 12.11 -8.14
N VAL A 370 -15.97 11.62 -9.07
CA VAL A 370 -15.68 11.73 -10.50
C VAL A 370 -15.90 13.19 -10.93
N ALA A 371 -14.89 13.80 -11.54
CA ALA A 371 -14.98 15.16 -12.04
C ALA A 371 -15.85 15.21 -13.31
N HIS A 372 -16.62 16.28 -13.44
CA HIS A 372 -17.53 16.52 -14.56
C HIS A 372 -16.90 17.41 -15.64
N VAL A 373 -15.57 17.53 -15.66
CA VAL A 373 -14.87 18.35 -16.65
C VAL A 373 -15.15 17.81 -18.07
N GLY A 374 -15.72 18.66 -18.92
CA GLY A 374 -16.16 18.27 -20.26
C GLY A 374 -17.57 17.71 -20.36
N ASP A 375 -18.28 17.48 -19.24
CA ASP A 375 -19.69 17.12 -19.30
C ASP A 375 -20.52 18.32 -19.77
N VAL A 376 -21.53 18.04 -20.61
CA VAL A 376 -22.47 19.07 -21.06
C VAL A 376 -23.53 19.30 -19.98
N VAL A 377 -23.73 20.56 -19.59
CA VAL A 377 -24.83 20.93 -18.68
C VAL A 377 -26.15 20.88 -19.45
N ASP A 378 -27.17 20.19 -18.92
CA ASP A 378 -28.49 20.14 -19.56
C ASP A 378 -29.19 21.50 -19.54
N VAL A 379 -29.23 22.15 -20.71
CA VAL A 379 -29.73 23.51 -20.93
C VAL A 379 -31.25 23.61 -20.75
N LYS A 380 -32.00 22.51 -20.80
CA LYS A 380 -33.48 22.55 -20.69
C LYS A 380 -33.98 22.85 -19.27
N GLU A 381 -33.13 22.66 -18.26
CA GLU A 381 -33.48 22.84 -16.84
C GLU A 381 -32.61 23.88 -16.12
N THR A 382 -31.72 24.60 -16.82
CA THR A 382 -30.69 25.45 -16.19
C THR A 382 -30.59 26.87 -16.76
N SER A 383 -29.96 27.78 -16.00
CA SER A 383 -29.77 29.18 -16.39
C SER A 383 -28.76 29.31 -17.53
N ARG A 384 -28.93 30.34 -18.37
CA ARG A 384 -28.00 30.66 -19.46
C ARG A 384 -26.56 30.87 -18.96
N GLU A 385 -26.41 31.53 -17.81
CA GLU A 385 -25.11 31.76 -17.17
C GLU A 385 -24.39 30.46 -16.79
N LEU A 386 -25.13 29.45 -16.30
CA LEU A 386 -24.56 28.14 -15.99
C LEU A 386 -24.12 27.42 -17.26
N ALA A 387 -24.97 27.43 -18.30
CA ALA A 387 -24.64 26.83 -19.59
C ALA A 387 -23.40 27.50 -20.23
N GLU A 388 -23.26 28.82 -20.11
CA GLU A 388 -22.11 29.61 -20.59
C GLU A 388 -20.83 29.42 -19.73
N HIS A 389 -20.96 29.01 -18.47
CA HIS A 389 -19.83 28.73 -17.60
C HIS A 389 -19.27 27.30 -17.71
N GLY A 390 -20.17 26.30 -17.71
CA GLY A 390 -19.82 24.87 -17.69
C GLY A 390 -19.28 24.37 -16.35
N TYR A 391 -18.78 23.14 -16.33
CA TYR A 391 -18.11 22.56 -15.16
C TYR A 391 -16.65 23.03 -15.06
N ASN A 392 -16.19 23.29 -13.83
CA ASN A 392 -14.78 23.52 -13.55
C ASN A 392 -13.93 22.25 -13.71
N SER A 393 -12.67 22.45 -14.08
CA SER A 393 -11.68 21.38 -14.07
C SER A 393 -11.31 20.96 -12.65
N PRO A 394 -10.84 19.71 -12.44
CA PRO A 394 -10.39 19.26 -11.12
C PRO A 394 -9.25 20.11 -10.53
N PHE A 395 -8.43 20.72 -11.38
CA PHE A 395 -7.34 21.60 -10.95
C PHE A 395 -7.85 22.99 -10.53
N GLU A 396 -8.87 23.53 -11.21
CA GLU A 396 -9.56 24.74 -10.77
C GLU A 396 -10.26 24.51 -9.43
N GLU A 397 -11.00 23.41 -9.27
CA GLU A 397 -11.69 23.09 -8.01
C GLU A 397 -10.74 23.10 -6.82
N PHE A 398 -9.54 22.50 -6.96
CA PHE A 398 -8.54 22.47 -5.90
C PHE A 398 -7.93 23.84 -5.64
N SER A 399 -7.64 24.61 -6.69
CA SER A 399 -7.13 25.98 -6.55
C SER A 399 -8.13 26.90 -5.86
N TYR A 400 -9.42 26.79 -6.19
CA TYR A 400 -10.48 27.57 -5.57
C TYR A 400 -10.67 27.17 -4.11
N ALA A 401 -10.67 25.87 -3.79
CA ALA A 401 -10.74 25.41 -2.41
C ALA A 401 -9.62 26.02 -1.55
N MET A 402 -8.38 26.02 -2.05
CA MET A 402 -7.25 26.61 -1.31
C MET A 402 -7.31 28.13 -1.19
N GLN A 403 -7.76 28.84 -2.24
CA GLN A 403 -7.93 30.30 -2.18
C GLN A 403 -9.04 30.71 -1.21
N LEU A 404 -10.16 29.99 -1.23
CA LEU A 404 -11.28 30.22 -0.32
C LEU A 404 -10.88 29.96 1.14
N ASP A 405 -10.19 28.86 1.42
CA ASP A 405 -9.67 28.54 2.75
C ASP A 405 -8.70 29.62 3.25
N ALA A 406 -7.78 30.06 2.38
CA ALA A 406 -6.85 31.16 2.70
C ALA A 406 -7.57 32.51 2.94
N ALA A 407 -8.75 32.72 2.33
CA ALA A 407 -9.61 33.88 2.54
C ALA A 407 -10.56 33.72 3.75
N GLY A 408 -10.47 32.60 4.49
CA GLY A 408 -11.28 32.34 5.68
C GLY A 408 -12.65 31.72 5.40
N VAL A 409 -12.95 31.32 4.17
CA VAL A 409 -14.17 30.57 3.84
C VAL A 409 -13.95 29.10 4.18
N PRO A 410 -14.75 28.47 5.06
CA PRO A 410 -14.52 27.07 5.42
C PRO A 410 -14.77 26.12 4.23
N THR A 411 -13.76 25.34 3.85
CA THR A 411 -13.85 24.36 2.75
C THR A 411 -13.47 22.95 3.20
N THR A 412 -13.85 21.93 2.42
CA THR A 412 -13.19 20.61 2.49
C THR A 412 -11.78 20.69 1.90
N TYR A 413 -10.91 19.75 2.28
CA TYR A 413 -9.48 19.84 1.97
C TYR A 413 -9.10 18.97 0.77
N PRO A 414 -8.47 19.54 -0.26
CA PRO A 414 -8.01 18.78 -1.42
C PRO A 414 -6.84 17.87 -1.06
N ARG A 415 -6.81 16.65 -1.60
CA ARG A 415 -5.76 15.66 -1.33
C ARG A 415 -4.99 15.26 -2.58
N ALA A 416 -5.71 14.82 -3.60
CA ALA A 416 -5.09 14.36 -4.83
C ALA A 416 -6.05 14.36 -6.01
N ILE A 417 -5.51 14.44 -7.22
CA ILE A 417 -6.22 14.26 -8.48
C ILE A 417 -5.66 13.01 -9.13
N TYR A 418 -6.52 12.10 -9.56
CA TYR A 418 -6.14 10.87 -10.23
C TYR A 418 -6.80 10.79 -11.60
N MET A 419 -5.99 10.67 -12.65
CA MET A 419 -6.42 10.43 -14.02
C MET A 419 -6.19 8.96 -14.35
N PRO A 420 -7.25 8.13 -14.48
CA PRO A 420 -7.09 6.72 -14.80
C PRO A 420 -6.46 6.49 -16.18
N GLY A 421 -5.74 5.37 -16.33
CA GLY A 421 -5.09 5.01 -17.60
C GLY A 421 -6.00 4.41 -18.67
N HIS A 422 -7.30 4.19 -18.40
CA HIS A 422 -8.27 3.80 -19.43
C HIS A 422 -8.85 5.05 -20.11
N LEU A 423 -9.34 4.90 -21.33
CA LEU A 423 -10.03 5.97 -22.05
C LEU A 423 -11.47 6.12 -21.54
N SER A 424 -12.01 7.33 -21.63
CA SER A 424 -13.43 7.58 -21.43
C SER A 424 -14.26 6.81 -22.44
N THR A 425 -15.46 6.39 -22.02
CA THR A 425 -16.42 5.74 -22.92
C THR A 425 -17.19 6.74 -23.78
N LEU A 426 -17.12 8.03 -23.44
CA LEU A 426 -17.74 9.11 -24.20
C LEU A 426 -16.77 9.61 -25.29
N PRO A 427 -17.24 9.78 -26.54
CA PRO A 427 -16.43 10.38 -27.61
C PRO A 427 -16.05 11.84 -27.27
N PRO A 428 -14.82 12.30 -27.58
CA PRO A 428 -14.42 13.68 -27.33
C PRO A 428 -15.33 14.74 -27.94
N GLU A 429 -15.94 14.45 -29.09
CA GLU A 429 -16.72 15.39 -29.89
C GLU A 429 -18.03 15.83 -29.21
N ILE A 430 -18.52 15.05 -28.24
CA ILE A 430 -19.74 15.37 -27.48
C ILE A 430 -19.43 16.11 -26.17
N LEU A 431 -18.15 16.32 -25.86
CA LEU A 431 -17.72 17.01 -24.64
C LEU A 431 -17.72 18.52 -24.82
N ASP A 432 -17.94 19.22 -23.71
CA ASP A 432 -17.68 20.65 -23.59
C ASP A 432 -16.17 20.94 -23.66
N GLN A 433 -15.73 21.52 -24.78
CA GLN A 433 -14.32 21.76 -25.07
C GLN A 433 -13.70 22.93 -24.31
N ARG A 434 -14.51 23.81 -23.71
CA ARG A 434 -14.04 25.12 -23.20
C ARG A 434 -12.88 25.01 -22.22
N ARG A 435 -12.94 24.07 -21.27
CA ARG A 435 -11.87 23.88 -20.28
C ARG A 435 -10.63 23.22 -20.88
N TYR A 436 -10.79 22.30 -21.83
CA TYR A 436 -9.65 21.73 -22.55
C TYR A 436 -8.90 22.80 -23.36
N GLU A 437 -9.63 23.73 -23.97
CA GLU A 437 -9.08 24.85 -24.73
C GLU A 437 -8.45 25.92 -23.84
N SER A 438 -9.15 26.39 -22.80
CA SER A 438 -8.66 27.48 -21.94
C SER A 438 -7.48 27.06 -21.07
N HIS A 439 -7.35 25.77 -20.77
CA HIS A 439 -6.26 25.19 -19.98
C HIS A 439 -5.21 24.51 -20.86
N ARG A 440 -5.31 24.67 -22.18
CA ARG A 440 -4.51 23.93 -23.15
C ARG A 440 -3.02 24.19 -23.02
N ASP A 441 -2.53 25.15 -22.24
CA ASP A 441 -1.11 25.44 -22.07
C ASP A 441 -0.55 24.93 -20.73
N LEU A 442 -1.41 24.39 -19.87
CA LEU A 442 -1.00 23.72 -18.65
C LEU A 442 -0.55 22.29 -18.95
N ARG A 443 0.67 21.97 -18.55
CA ARG A 443 1.40 20.77 -18.99
C ARG A 443 1.90 19.96 -17.81
N MET A 444 1.84 18.64 -17.96
CA MET A 444 2.60 17.71 -17.14
C MET A 444 4.11 17.89 -17.36
N PRO A 445 4.97 17.41 -16.44
CA PRO A 445 6.44 17.44 -16.60
C PRO A 445 6.96 16.81 -17.90
N ASN A 446 6.22 15.87 -18.49
CA ASN A 446 6.56 15.24 -19.77
C ASN A 446 6.06 16.01 -21.01
N GLY A 447 5.50 17.21 -20.84
CA GLY A 447 5.02 18.06 -21.94
C GLY A 447 3.62 17.70 -22.48
N VAL A 448 2.90 16.76 -21.88
CA VAL A 448 1.52 16.43 -22.26
C VAL A 448 0.52 17.34 -21.51
N PRO A 449 -0.61 17.78 -22.11
CA PRO A 449 -1.63 18.57 -21.41
C PRO A 449 -2.16 17.89 -20.15
N ILE A 450 -2.44 18.68 -19.10
CA ILE A 450 -3.00 18.15 -17.84
C ILE A 450 -4.46 17.71 -17.98
N LEU A 451 -5.21 18.32 -18.90
CA LEU A 451 -6.58 17.95 -19.28
C LEU A 451 -6.56 17.28 -20.66
N GLN A 452 -7.12 16.08 -20.75
CA GLN A 452 -7.22 15.27 -21.97
C GLN A 452 -8.68 14.87 -22.18
N PRO A 453 -9.30 15.22 -23.33
CA PRO A 453 -10.71 14.90 -23.61
C PRO A 453 -11.05 13.41 -23.51
N GLU A 454 -10.09 12.54 -23.83
CA GLU A 454 -10.28 11.10 -23.82
C GLU A 454 -10.12 10.48 -22.42
N ARG A 455 -9.96 11.30 -21.37
CA ARG A 455 -9.62 10.83 -20.01
C ARG A 455 -10.64 11.32 -19.00
N ASN A 456 -10.96 10.43 -18.06
CA ASN A 456 -11.73 10.79 -16.87
C ASN A 456 -10.79 11.28 -15.76
N TYR A 457 -11.35 12.02 -14.81
CA TYR A 457 -10.62 12.51 -13.64
C TYR A 457 -11.38 12.17 -12.37
N ILE A 458 -10.66 11.74 -11.35
CA ILE A 458 -11.18 11.51 -10.01
C ILE A 458 -10.47 12.48 -9.06
N VAL A 459 -11.25 13.31 -8.38
CA VAL A 459 -10.75 14.19 -7.32
C VAL A 459 -10.89 13.48 -5.98
N ILE A 460 -9.85 13.56 -5.15
CA ILE A 460 -9.77 12.98 -3.82
C ILE A 460 -9.70 14.12 -2.82
N TRP A 461 -10.68 14.17 -1.94
CA TRP A 461 -10.85 15.11 -0.85
C TRP A 461 -10.64 14.40 0.50
N GLY A 462 -10.23 15.16 1.51
CA GLY A 462 -10.25 14.69 2.89
C GLY A 462 -11.70 14.50 3.35
N TYR A 463 -11.97 13.42 4.09
CA TYR A 463 -13.24 13.29 4.77
C TYR A 463 -13.36 14.34 5.88
N TRP A 464 -14.52 14.99 5.99
CA TRP A 464 -14.75 16.00 7.02
C TRP A 464 -15.08 15.32 8.35
N ASN A 465 -14.07 15.19 9.19
CA ASN A 465 -14.18 14.68 10.56
C ASN A 465 -13.37 15.50 11.59
N GLY A 466 -12.85 16.65 11.16
CA GLY A 466 -11.95 17.51 11.92
C GLY A 466 -10.90 18.16 11.03
N LEU A 467 -10.12 19.08 11.58
CA LEU A 467 -8.92 19.61 10.93
C LEU A 467 -7.79 18.59 11.01
N ASP A 468 -6.95 18.50 9.97
CA ASP A 468 -5.78 17.60 9.96
C ASP A 468 -4.86 17.81 11.15
N GLU A 469 -4.71 19.06 11.60
CA GLU A 469 -3.90 19.41 12.77
C GLU A 469 -4.40 18.73 14.04
N VAL A 470 -5.72 18.71 14.23
CA VAL A 470 -6.39 18.09 15.39
C VAL A 470 -6.31 16.57 15.27
N LEU A 471 -6.52 16.02 14.07
CA LEU A 471 -6.40 14.57 13.82
C LEU A 471 -4.97 14.09 14.04
N ALA A 472 -3.97 14.89 13.66
CA ALA A 472 -2.56 14.58 13.83
C ALA A 472 -2.10 14.60 15.30
N THR A 473 -2.78 15.29 16.20
CA THR A 473 -2.41 15.38 17.62
C THR A 473 -3.25 14.49 18.54
N GLU A 474 -4.53 14.26 18.21
CA GLU A 474 -5.51 13.66 19.12
C GLU A 474 -6.26 12.47 18.51
N ASP A 475 -5.54 11.44 18.04
CA ASP A 475 -6.09 10.22 17.41
C ASP A 475 -7.09 9.41 18.29
N ARG A 476 -7.40 9.86 19.52
CA ARG A 476 -8.20 9.10 20.52
C ARG A 476 -9.11 9.89 21.47
N VAL A 477 -9.13 11.23 21.47
CA VAL A 477 -9.76 11.99 22.57
C VAL A 477 -11.10 12.62 22.21
N ARG A 478 -11.35 12.97 20.95
CA ARG A 478 -12.64 13.54 20.53
C ARG A 478 -13.44 12.58 19.67
N PRO A 479 -14.75 12.42 19.93
CA PRO A 479 -15.60 11.73 19.00
C PRO A 479 -15.70 12.60 17.73
N HIS A 480 -15.42 11.98 16.59
CA HIS A 480 -15.21 12.66 15.32
C HIS A 480 -16.52 13.24 14.79
N CYS A 481 -16.53 14.51 14.42
CA CYS A 481 -17.67 15.12 13.75
C CYS A 481 -17.89 14.46 12.37
N TYR A 482 -19.04 14.68 11.76
CA TYR A 482 -19.27 14.28 10.37
C TYR A 482 -20.09 15.34 9.64
N GLY A 483 -20.01 15.34 8.31
CA GLY A 483 -20.76 16.28 7.47
C GLY A 483 -22.10 15.71 6.99
N ILE A 484 -23.13 16.55 6.96
CA ILE A 484 -24.38 16.30 6.22
C ILE A 484 -24.67 17.48 5.30
N ASN A 485 -25.05 17.25 4.05
CA ASN A 485 -25.38 18.37 3.17
C ASN A 485 -26.73 19.02 3.54
N ALA A 486 -26.94 20.27 3.16
CA ALA A 486 -28.12 21.03 3.61
C ALA A 486 -29.44 20.45 3.08
N ASP A 487 -29.45 19.86 1.88
CA ASP A 487 -30.64 19.19 1.33
C ASP A 487 -31.04 17.97 2.16
N GLN A 488 -30.05 17.13 2.51
CA GLN A 488 -30.24 15.98 3.39
C GLN A 488 -30.63 16.42 4.81
N ALA A 489 -30.03 17.47 5.36
CA ALA A 489 -30.38 18.01 6.67
C ALA A 489 -31.84 18.49 6.71
N ARG A 490 -32.29 19.18 5.65
CA ARG A 490 -33.69 19.60 5.50
C ARG A 490 -34.62 18.40 5.35
N ALA A 491 -34.27 17.42 4.53
CA ALA A 491 -35.06 16.20 4.34
C ALA A 491 -35.21 15.41 5.65
N LYS A 492 -34.17 15.37 6.47
CA LYS A 492 -34.16 14.77 7.82
C LYS A 492 -34.77 15.67 8.91
N LYS A 493 -35.28 16.85 8.56
CA LYS A 493 -35.88 17.84 9.48
C LYS A 493 -34.92 18.31 10.58
N LEU A 494 -33.61 18.27 10.32
CA LEU A 494 -32.58 18.85 11.19
C LEU A 494 -32.52 20.38 11.09
N ILE A 495 -32.94 20.91 9.93
CA ILE A 495 -33.13 22.33 9.70
C ILE A 495 -34.49 22.58 9.03
N THR A 496 -35.07 23.74 9.31
CA THR A 496 -36.29 24.25 8.71
C THR A 496 -36.03 24.84 7.31
N ARG A 497 -37.10 25.10 6.57
CA ARG A 497 -37.02 25.80 5.27
C ARG A 497 -36.44 27.21 5.40
N LYS A 498 -36.73 27.90 6.50
CA LYS A 498 -36.22 29.25 6.77
C LYS A 498 -34.72 29.21 7.04
N GLU A 499 -34.26 28.30 7.88
CA GLU A 499 -32.83 28.11 8.15
C GLU A 499 -32.07 27.69 6.88
N TYR A 500 -32.63 26.80 6.06
CA TYR A 500 -32.05 26.45 4.77
C TYR A 500 -31.80 27.68 3.89
N ALA A 501 -32.79 28.57 3.75
CA ALA A 501 -32.63 29.80 2.95
C ALA A 501 -31.56 30.74 3.54
N VAL A 502 -31.48 30.86 4.87
CA VAL A 502 -30.44 31.63 5.56
C VAL A 502 -29.05 31.04 5.30
N LEU A 503 -28.91 29.71 5.31
CA LEU A 503 -27.63 29.03 5.05
C LEU A 503 -27.17 29.20 3.59
N MET A 504 -28.10 29.17 2.63
CA MET A 504 -27.81 29.46 1.23
C MET A 504 -27.26 30.89 1.06
N ASP A 505 -27.93 31.88 1.66
CA ASP A 505 -27.51 33.28 1.63
C ASP A 505 -26.17 33.50 2.36
N LYS A 506 -25.97 32.83 3.50
CA LYS A 506 -24.69 32.83 4.23
C LYS A 506 -23.56 32.32 3.36
N MET A 507 -23.72 31.18 2.67
CA MET A 507 -22.70 30.64 1.78
C MET A 507 -22.41 31.58 0.60
N ALA A 508 -23.44 32.16 -0.02
CA ALA A 508 -23.25 33.13 -1.10
C ALA A 508 -22.45 34.36 -0.65
N LYS A 509 -22.75 34.89 0.55
CA LYS A 509 -22.00 36.02 1.15
C LYS A 509 -20.54 35.66 1.46
N LEU A 510 -20.30 34.47 2.00
CA LEU A 510 -18.94 33.97 2.25
C LEU A 510 -18.13 33.88 0.95
N LEU A 511 -18.70 33.29 -0.09
CA LEU A 511 -18.07 33.23 -1.42
C LEU A 511 -17.76 34.64 -1.94
N ALA A 512 -18.75 35.54 -1.93
CA ALA A 512 -18.59 36.90 -2.43
C ALA A 512 -17.52 37.68 -1.68
N SER A 513 -17.43 37.49 -0.35
CA SER A 513 -16.39 38.10 0.49
C SER A 513 -14.97 37.67 0.13
N ALA A 514 -14.82 36.49 -0.48
CA ALA A 514 -13.57 35.95 -0.97
C ALA A 514 -13.35 36.20 -2.48
N GLY A 515 -14.22 36.96 -3.13
CA GLY A 515 -14.13 37.26 -4.57
C GLY A 515 -14.62 36.12 -5.47
N PHE A 516 -15.55 35.29 -5.00
CA PHE A 516 -16.14 34.19 -5.75
C PHE A 516 -17.67 34.25 -5.76
N GLU A 517 -18.27 33.59 -6.74
CA GLU A 517 -19.69 33.26 -6.73
C GLU A 517 -19.93 31.87 -7.32
N SER A 518 -21.10 31.29 -7.08
CA SER A 518 -21.54 30.06 -7.72
C SER A 518 -22.58 30.38 -8.78
N THR A 519 -22.38 29.91 -10.01
CA THR A 519 -23.38 30.05 -11.08
C THR A 519 -24.58 29.13 -10.90
N TYR A 520 -24.48 28.16 -9.97
CA TYR A 520 -25.56 27.24 -9.65
C TYR A 520 -25.52 26.77 -8.18
N PRO A 521 -25.91 27.62 -7.22
CA PRO A 521 -25.82 27.29 -5.80
C PRO A 521 -26.85 26.21 -5.41
N ARG A 522 -26.38 25.14 -4.75
CA ARG A 522 -27.23 24.04 -4.27
C ARG A 522 -26.95 23.67 -2.80
N GLY A 523 -27.96 23.14 -2.12
CA GLY A 523 -27.82 22.62 -0.74
C GLY A 523 -26.88 21.42 -0.64
N THR A 524 -26.66 20.70 -1.75
CA THR A 524 -25.65 19.65 -1.87
C THR A 524 -24.20 20.15 -1.97
N HIS A 525 -23.97 21.45 -2.12
CA HIS A 525 -22.63 22.01 -2.32
C HIS A 525 -21.89 22.37 -1.04
N PHE A 526 -22.57 22.35 0.10
CA PHE A 526 -21.95 22.59 1.39
C PHE A 526 -22.49 21.63 2.44
N LEU A 527 -21.65 21.38 3.44
CA LEU A 527 -21.92 20.52 4.58
C LEU A 527 -22.24 21.37 5.80
N LEU A 528 -23.17 20.86 6.61
CA LEU A 528 -23.36 21.23 8.00
C LEU A 528 -22.58 20.24 8.87
N THR A 529 -21.94 20.75 9.91
CA THR A 529 -21.15 19.91 10.82
C THR A 529 -22.05 19.31 11.89
N MET A 530 -22.02 17.98 11.99
CA MET A 530 -22.71 17.20 13.00
C MET A 530 -21.75 16.74 14.08
N GLU A 531 -22.15 16.93 15.33
CA GLU A 531 -21.54 16.27 16.47
C GLU A 531 -21.89 14.76 16.50
N PRO A 532 -21.10 13.95 17.20
CA PRO A 532 -21.32 12.50 17.33
C PRO A 532 -22.64 12.10 18.00
N ASN A 533 -23.23 13.00 18.79
CA ASN A 533 -24.56 12.85 19.39
C ASN A 533 -25.69 13.22 18.41
N ASN A 534 -25.38 13.53 17.15
CA ASN A 534 -26.28 14.05 16.11
C ASN A 534 -26.81 15.47 16.37
N GLY A 535 -26.10 16.29 17.15
CA GLY A 535 -26.33 17.73 17.25
C GLY A 535 -25.69 18.50 16.09
N LEU A 536 -26.28 19.62 15.67
CA LEU A 536 -25.64 20.55 14.75
C LEU A 536 -24.64 21.44 15.49
N VAL A 537 -23.49 21.69 14.88
CA VAL A 537 -22.55 22.71 15.34
C VAL A 537 -23.00 24.06 14.79
N TYR A 538 -23.00 25.09 15.64
CA TYR A 538 -23.40 26.45 15.29
C TYR A 538 -22.20 27.41 15.39
N ASP A 539 -22.16 28.38 14.49
CA ASP A 539 -21.23 29.49 14.54
C ASP A 539 -21.69 30.53 15.58
N ALA A 540 -20.81 31.48 15.91
CA ALA A 540 -21.08 32.53 16.89
C ALA A 540 -22.28 33.44 16.51
N ASP A 541 -22.66 33.46 15.23
CA ASP A 541 -23.82 34.18 14.71
C ASP A 541 -25.16 33.44 14.93
N GLY A 542 -25.12 32.25 15.57
CA GLY A 542 -26.30 31.43 15.87
C GLY A 542 -26.81 30.61 14.68
N THR A 543 -26.12 30.63 13.53
CA THR A 543 -26.45 29.78 12.38
C THR A 543 -25.59 28.53 12.35
N ALA A 544 -26.06 27.45 11.71
CA ALA A 544 -25.28 26.22 11.60
C ALA A 544 -23.95 26.46 10.86
N ALA A 545 -22.88 25.86 11.36
CA ALA A 545 -21.55 25.97 10.77
C ALA A 545 -21.52 25.32 9.38
N VAL A 546 -21.26 26.13 8.35
CA VAL A 546 -21.24 25.71 6.94
C VAL A 546 -19.81 25.45 6.46
N ARG A 547 -19.66 24.46 5.59
CA ARG A 547 -18.38 24.16 4.92
C ARG A 547 -18.61 23.81 3.46
N LEU A 548 -17.99 24.54 2.55
CA LEU A 548 -18.10 24.26 1.12
C LEU A 548 -17.41 22.94 0.77
N CYS A 549 -18.10 22.08 0.03
CA CYS A 549 -17.60 20.75 -0.34
C CYS A 549 -17.70 20.42 -1.83
N ASN A 550 -18.28 21.31 -2.64
CA ASN A 550 -18.34 21.17 -4.10
C ASN A 550 -18.02 22.51 -4.76
N PHE A 551 -17.10 22.48 -5.73
CA PHE A 551 -16.48 23.66 -6.34
C PHE A 551 -16.74 23.73 -7.85
N GLU A 552 -17.59 22.83 -8.37
CA GLU A 552 -17.74 22.55 -9.79
C GLU A 552 -18.35 23.71 -10.62
N PHE A 553 -19.01 24.67 -9.97
CA PHE A 553 -19.68 25.81 -10.62
C PHE A 553 -19.25 27.17 -10.04
N LEU A 554 -18.08 27.21 -9.40
CA LEU A 554 -17.54 28.46 -8.89
C LEU A 554 -16.88 29.27 -10.00
N ARG A 555 -17.09 30.58 -9.97
CA ARG A 555 -16.32 31.54 -10.77
C ARG A 555 -15.80 32.66 -9.88
N ARG A 556 -14.69 33.26 -10.29
CA ARG A 556 -14.20 34.50 -9.67
C ARG A 556 -15.13 35.65 -10.04
N LEU A 557 -15.40 36.53 -9.08
CA LEU A 557 -16.04 37.81 -9.33
C LEU A 557 -15.06 38.70 -10.11
N SER A 558 -15.55 39.27 -11.20
CA SER A 558 -14.82 40.19 -12.09
C SER A 558 -14.63 41.57 -11.48
#